data_AF-A0A653DXJ4-F1
#
_entry.id   AF-A0A653DXJ4-F1
#
_cell.length_a   1.000
_cell.length_b   1.000
_cell.length_c   1.000
_cell.angle_alpha   90.00
_cell.angle_beta   90.00
_cell.angle_gamma   90.00
#
_symmetry.space_group_name_H-M   'P 1'
#
loop_
_entity.id
_entity.type
_entity.pdbx_description
1 polymer ?
#
loop_
_entity_poly.entity_id
_entity_poly.type
_entity_poly.pdbx_seq_one_letter_code
_entity_poly.pdbx_strand_id
1 'polypeptide(L)'
;MTLLDARALPRFRGEVEPLDPVAGHIPGAQCATFTENLDAQGRFLTPAQLQERFATLLGSRPASDLVAYCGSGVTACHNLFALCLAGYPLAPLYAGSWSEWITQPERPVAVGD
;
A
#
# COMPACT_ATOMS: atom_id res chain seq x y z
N MET A 1 6.12 13.03 1.49
CA MET A 1 6.15 11.58 1.14
C MET A 1 5.00 10.84 1.82
N THR A 2 4.24 10.08 1.04
CA THR A 2 3.12 9.25 1.49
C THR A 2 3.43 7.79 1.20
N LEU A 3 3.43 6.94 2.23
CA LEU A 3 3.65 5.50 2.07
C LEU A 3 2.32 4.79 1.82
N LEU A 4 2.30 3.88 0.86
CA LEU A 4 1.12 3.15 0.40
C LEU A 4 1.34 1.65 0.65
N ASP A 5 0.69 1.11 1.67
CA ASP A 5 0.78 -0.30 2.04
C ASP A 5 -0.24 -1.12 1.25
N ALA A 6 0.22 -2.07 0.43
CA ALA A 6 -0.64 -2.92 -0.38
C ALA A 6 -1.16 -4.18 0.34
N ARG A 7 -0.74 -4.43 1.59
CA ARG A 7 -1.16 -5.61 2.36
C ARG A 7 -2.64 -5.52 2.74
N ALA A 8 -3.19 -6.64 3.19
CA ALA A 8 -4.54 -6.69 3.74
C ALA A 8 -4.65 -5.85 5.02
N LEU A 9 -5.81 -5.20 5.23
CA LEU A 9 -6.06 -4.31 6.37
C LEU A 9 -5.69 -4.93 7.74
N PRO A 10 -6.01 -6.20 8.06
CA PRO A 10 -5.59 -6.80 9.33
C PRO A 10 -4.06 -6.88 9.52
N ARG A 11 -3.29 -7.01 8.43
CA ARG A 11 -1.82 -6.97 8.48
C ARG A 11 -1.31 -5.57 8.73
N PHE A 12 -1.88 -4.58 8.04
CA PHE A 12 -1.58 -3.16 8.25
C PHE A 12 -1.83 -2.76 9.71
N ARG A 13 -3.00 -3.10 10.26
CA ARG A 13 -3.38 -2.77 11.65
C ARG A 13 -2.56 -3.52 12.70
N GLY A 14 -1.80 -4.53 12.31
CA GLY A 14 -1.02 -5.38 13.22
C GLY A 14 -1.85 -6.41 13.98
N GLU A 15 -3.05 -6.74 13.50
CA GLU A 15 -3.94 -7.74 14.10
C GLU A 15 -3.48 -9.17 13.77
N VAL A 16 -2.93 -9.37 12.57
CA VAL A 16 -2.43 -10.65 12.08
C VAL A 16 -1.16 -10.41 11.26
N GLU A 17 -0.08 -11.17 11.50
CA GLU A 17 1.08 -11.18 10.62
C GLU A 17 1.61 -12.61 10.49
N PRO A 18 1.31 -13.31 9.37
CA PRO A 18 1.66 -14.72 9.22
C PRO A 18 3.05 -14.93 8.60
N LEU A 19 3.66 -13.89 8.03
CA LEU A 19 4.91 -14.01 7.27
C LEU A 19 6.12 -13.49 8.04
N ASP A 20 5.94 -12.35 8.71
CA ASP A 20 7.01 -11.60 9.36
C ASP A 20 6.93 -11.69 10.90
N PRO A 21 8.05 -11.57 11.64
CA PRO A 21 8.05 -11.68 13.11
C PRO A 21 7.40 -10.51 13.84
N VAL A 22 7.16 -9.39 13.16
CA VAL A 22 6.61 -8.15 13.75
C VAL A 22 5.37 -7.73 12.97
N ALA A 23 4.25 -7.58 13.67
CA ALA A 23 2.99 -7.09 13.11
C ALA A 23 2.92 -5.55 13.17
N GLY A 24 2.13 -4.95 12.28
CA GLY A 24 1.93 -3.50 12.21
C GLY A 24 2.29 -2.94 10.83
N HIS A 25 2.51 -1.64 10.78
CA HIS A 25 2.85 -0.89 9.56
C HIS A 25 3.88 0.22 9.83
N ILE A 26 4.38 0.80 8.74
CA ILE A 26 5.32 1.94 8.82
C ILE A 26 4.53 3.19 9.25
N PRO A 27 4.92 3.91 10.31
CA PRO A 27 4.14 5.05 10.81
C PRO A 27 3.82 6.09 9.73
N GLY A 28 2.55 6.50 9.70
CA GLY A 28 2.04 7.46 8.72
C GLY A 28 1.75 6.89 7.33
N ALA A 29 1.94 5.58 7.13
CA ALA A 29 1.50 4.90 5.92
C ALA A 29 -0.02 4.86 5.82
N GLN A 30 -0.53 4.73 4.59
CA GLN A 30 -1.92 4.49 4.29
C GLN A 30 -2.12 3.07 3.80
N CYS A 31 -3.14 2.38 4.30
CA CYS A 31 -3.54 1.09 3.76
C CYS A 31 -4.30 1.28 2.44
N ALA A 32 -3.81 0.65 1.37
CA ALA A 32 -4.52 0.47 0.12
C ALA A 32 -4.51 -1.00 -0.26
N THR A 33 -5.44 -1.76 0.33
CA THR A 33 -5.53 -3.20 0.09
C THR A 33 -5.63 -3.47 -1.40
N PHE A 34 -4.70 -4.25 -1.96
CA PHE A 34 -4.60 -4.40 -3.41
C PHE A 34 -5.85 -5.00 -4.05
N THR A 35 -6.59 -5.84 -3.32
CA THR A 35 -7.82 -6.49 -3.79
C THR A 35 -8.95 -5.49 -4.03
N GLU A 36 -8.92 -4.33 -3.39
CA GLU A 36 -9.88 -3.25 -3.63
C GLU A 36 -9.67 -2.57 -5.00
N ASN A 37 -8.62 -2.93 -5.73
CA ASN A 37 -8.44 -2.51 -7.12
C ASN A 37 -9.14 -3.44 -8.12
N LEU A 38 -9.77 -4.53 -7.65
CA LEU A 38 -10.32 -5.59 -8.49
C LEU A 38 -11.85 -5.66 -8.42
N ASP A 39 -12.48 -6.06 -9.52
CA ASP A 39 -13.90 -6.44 -9.58
C ASP A 39 -14.13 -7.87 -9.02
N ALA A 40 -15.40 -8.28 -8.96
CA ALA A 40 -15.77 -9.60 -8.46
C ALA A 40 -15.28 -10.77 -9.35
N GLN A 41 -14.76 -10.48 -10.54
CA GLN A 41 -14.15 -11.46 -11.45
C GLN A 41 -12.61 -11.45 -11.36
N GLY A 42 -12.03 -10.63 -10.47
CA GLY A 42 -10.58 -10.50 -10.30
C GLY A 42 -9.90 -9.66 -11.37
N ARG A 43 -10.63 -8.85 -12.14
CA ARG A 43 -10.08 -7.91 -13.12
C ARG A 43 -9.91 -6.55 -12.48
N PHE A 44 -8.96 -5.75 -12.96
CA PHE A 44 -8.85 -4.35 -12.52
C PHE A 44 -10.18 -3.61 -12.72
N LEU A 45 -10.54 -2.80 -11.73
CA LEU A 45 -11.63 -1.83 -11.85
C LEU A 45 -11.34 -0.88 -13.02
N THR A 46 -12.39 -0.21 -13.50
CA THR A 46 -12.24 0.76 -14.58
C THR A 46 -11.32 1.93 -14.17
N PRO A 47 -10.63 2.58 -15.10
CA PRO A 47 -9.82 3.77 -14.83
C PRO A 47 -10.54 4.83 -13.98
N ALA A 48 -11.83 5.09 -14.25
CA ALA A 48 -12.62 6.05 -13.49
C ALA A 48 -12.84 5.64 -12.04
N GLN A 49 -13.17 4.36 -11.79
CA GLN A 49 -13.34 3.83 -10.43
C GLN A 49 -12.03 3.82 -9.64
N LEU A 50 -10.92 3.46 -10.30
CA LEU A 50 -9.59 3.52 -9.69
C LEU A 50 -9.19 4.96 -9.38
N GLN A 51 -9.48 5.91 -10.28
CA GLN A 51 -9.22 7.32 -10.05
C GLN A 51 -9.98 7.85 -8.83
N GLU A 52 -11.28 7.55 -8.72
CA GLU A 52 -12.11 7.96 -7.58
C GLU A 52 -11.61 7.35 -6.27
N ARG A 53 -11.29 6.06 -6.29
CA ARG A 53 -10.71 5.34 -5.16
C ARG A 53 -9.41 5.99 -4.69
N PHE A 54 -8.46 6.23 -5.60
CA PHE A 54 -7.17 6.81 -5.22
C PHE A 54 -7.29 8.28 -4.84
N ALA A 55 -8.17 9.06 -5.48
CA ALA A 55 -8.44 10.44 -5.08
C ALA A 55 -8.97 10.50 -3.64
N THR A 56 -9.90 9.61 -3.29
CA THR A 56 -10.44 9.49 -1.93
C THR A 56 -9.35 9.11 -0.92
N LEU A 57 -8.54 8.11 -1.25
CA LEU A 57 -7.44 7.68 -0.38
C LEU A 57 -6.39 8.79 -0.19
N LEU A 58 -5.98 9.45 -1.27
CA LEU A 58 -4.94 10.48 -1.21
C LEU A 58 -5.42 11.76 -0.51
N GLY A 59 -6.70 12.12 -0.67
CA GLY A 59 -7.24 13.38 -0.19
C GLY A 59 -6.46 14.55 -0.78
N SER A 60 -5.90 15.41 0.07
CA SER A 60 -5.08 16.55 -0.37
C SER A 60 -3.60 16.21 -0.62
N ARG A 61 -3.17 14.96 -0.42
CA ARG A 61 -1.76 14.57 -0.60
C ARG A 61 -1.42 14.43 -2.08
N PRO A 62 -0.29 14.98 -2.54
CA PRO A 62 0.08 14.90 -3.94
C PRO A 62 0.51 13.47 -4.31
N ALA A 63 0.02 12.98 -5.44
CA ALA A 63 0.39 11.65 -5.94
C ALA A 63 1.89 11.52 -6.30
N SER A 64 2.56 12.64 -6.58
CA SER A 64 4.01 12.70 -6.84
C SER A 64 4.87 12.31 -5.64
N ASP A 65 4.30 12.34 -4.44
CA ASP A 65 4.98 12.02 -3.18
C ASP A 65 4.78 10.57 -2.73
N LEU A 66 4.11 9.75 -3.54
CA LEU A 66 3.76 8.39 -3.17
C LEU A 66 4.96 7.45 -3.27
N VAL A 67 5.04 6.51 -2.33
CA VAL A 67 5.92 5.35 -2.43
C VAL A 67 5.11 4.11 -2.01
N ALA A 68 5.03 3.12 -2.89
CA ALA A 68 4.30 1.89 -2.62
C ALA A 68 5.20 0.85 -1.94
N TYR A 69 4.63 0.08 -1.01
CA TYR A 69 5.29 -1.05 -0.36
C TYR A 69 4.26 -2.11 0.05
N CYS A 70 4.72 -3.31 0.42
CA CYS A 70 3.86 -4.36 0.96
C CYS A 70 4.61 -5.22 2.00
N GLY A 71 4.61 -6.54 1.89
CA GLY A 71 5.52 -7.42 2.63
C GLY A 71 6.94 -7.36 2.07
N SER A 72 7.09 -7.74 0.80
CA SER A 72 8.38 -7.92 0.09
C SER A 72 8.39 -7.32 -1.33
N GLY A 73 7.65 -6.22 -1.53
CA GLY A 73 7.63 -5.45 -2.79
C GLY A 73 6.71 -5.96 -3.90
N VAL A 74 6.37 -7.25 -3.95
CA VAL A 74 5.62 -7.84 -5.08
C VAL A 74 4.19 -7.31 -5.17
N THR A 75 3.40 -7.41 -4.11
CA THR A 75 2.00 -6.93 -4.09
C THR A 75 1.88 -5.42 -4.31
N ALA A 76 2.90 -4.65 -3.92
CA ALA A 76 2.92 -3.20 -4.14
C ALA A 76 2.90 -2.82 -5.63
N CYS A 77 3.49 -3.65 -6.50
CA CYS A 77 3.41 -3.47 -7.95
C CYS A 77 1.96 -3.47 -8.47
N HIS A 78 1.06 -4.18 -7.80
CA HIS A 78 -0.36 -4.19 -8.15
C HIS A 78 -1.01 -2.81 -7.92
N ASN A 79 -0.68 -2.15 -6.81
CA ASN A 79 -1.13 -0.78 -6.54
C ASN A 79 -0.51 0.23 -7.49
N LEU A 80 0.78 0.07 -7.83
CA LEU A 80 1.46 0.92 -8.81
C LEU A 80 0.81 0.83 -10.19
N PHE A 81 0.49 -0.39 -10.64
CA PHE A 81 -0.20 -0.57 -11.92
C PHE A 81 -1.63 0.02 -11.88
N ALA A 82 -2.37 -0.17 -10.80
CA ALA A 82 -3.70 0.43 -10.62
C ALA A 82 -3.66 1.98 -10.62
N LEU A 83 -2.64 2.59 -10.00
CA LEU A 83 -2.40 4.03 -10.06
C LEU A 83 -2.14 4.52 -11.50
N CYS A 84 -1.31 3.80 -12.26
CA CYS A 84 -1.08 4.10 -13.67
C CYS A 84 -2.37 4.01 -14.50
N LEU A 85 -3.20 2.98 -14.28
CA LEU A 85 -4.51 2.84 -14.94
C LEU A 85 -5.46 3.99 -14.58
N ALA A 86 -5.38 4.51 -13.35
CA ALA A 86 -6.12 5.68 -12.89
C ALA A 86 -5.58 7.03 -13.43
N GLY A 87 -4.51 7.01 -14.23
CA GLY A 87 -3.92 8.21 -14.83
C GLY A 87 -2.88 8.93 -13.97
N TYR A 88 -2.45 8.33 -12.85
CA TYR A 88 -1.35 8.85 -12.04
C TYR A 88 0.01 8.47 -12.64
N PRO A 89 1.08 9.26 -12.39
CA PRO A 89 2.43 8.86 -12.76
C PRO A 89 2.87 7.60 -11.99
N LEU A 90 3.79 6.83 -12.58
CA LEU A 90 4.37 5.68 -11.92
C LEU A 90 5.17 6.13 -10.68
N ALA A 91 4.66 5.79 -9.50
CA ALA A 91 5.32 6.08 -8.23
C ALA A 91 6.48 5.11 -7.93
N PRO A 92 7.47 5.52 -7.12
CA PRO A 92 8.52 4.62 -6.64
C PRO A 92 8.00 3.41 -5.85
N LEU A 93 8.73 2.31 -5.96
CA LEU A 93 8.57 1.10 -5.16
C LEU A 93 9.63 1.07 -4.06
N TYR A 94 9.21 0.90 -2.81
CA TYR A 94 10.09 0.47 -1.74
C TYR A 94 10.16 -1.06 -1.70
N ALA A 95 11.12 -1.63 -2.41
CA ALA A 95 11.19 -3.07 -2.70
C ALA A 95 11.36 -3.93 -1.45
N GLY A 96 12.20 -3.52 -0.49
CA GLY A 96 12.39 -4.29 0.75
C GLY A 96 11.18 -4.26 1.68
N SER A 97 10.32 -3.23 1.56
CA SER A 97 8.97 -3.24 2.12
C SER A 97 8.94 -3.51 3.63
N TRP A 98 7.86 -4.10 4.15
CA TRP A 98 7.71 -4.40 5.58
C TRP A 98 8.79 -5.34 6.10
N SER A 99 9.11 -6.41 5.36
CA SER A 99 10.10 -7.41 5.76
C SER A 99 11.49 -6.80 5.95
N GLU A 100 11.90 -5.83 5.13
CA GLU A 100 13.14 -5.08 5.36
C GLU A 100 12.98 -4.06 6.50
N TRP A 101 11.84 -3.35 6.56
CA TRP A 101 11.62 -2.30 7.56
C TRP A 101 11.90 -2.80 8.97
N ILE A 102 11.34 -3.96 9.31
CA ILE A 102 11.40 -4.55 10.66
C ILE A 102 12.75 -5.19 11.01
N THR A 103 13.71 -5.26 10.09
CA THR A 103 15.06 -5.79 10.38
C THR A 103 15.87 -4.88 11.28
N GLN A 104 15.46 -3.60 11.40
CA GLN A 104 16.06 -2.59 12.26
C GLN A 104 15.11 -2.31 13.44
N PRO A 105 15.33 -2.90 14.63
CA PRO A 105 14.43 -2.80 15.78
C PRO A 105 14.19 -1.36 16.29
N GLU A 106 15.11 -0.45 15.98
CA GLU A 106 15.01 0.97 16.31
C GLU A 106 14.02 1.74 15.42
N ARG A 107 13.63 1.18 14.27
CA ARG A 107 12.64 1.82 13.38
C ARG A 107 11.26 1.73 14.03
N PRO A 108 10.49 2.83 14.00
CA PRO A 108 9.18 2.85 14.64
C PRO A 108 8.19 1.96 13.87
N VAL A 109 7.27 1.37 14.62
CA VAL A 109 6.17 0.53 14.14
C VAL A 109 4.86 1.10 14.68
N ALA A 110 3.87 1.23 13.81
CA ALA A 110 2.51 1.61 14.18
C ALA A 110 1.55 0.43 14.07
N VAL A 111 0.46 0.49 14.83
CA VAL A 111 -0.65 -0.48 14.85
C VAL A 111 -1.97 0.31 14.88
N GLY A 112 -3.07 -0.31 14.48
CA GLY A 112 -4.36 0.37 14.31
C GLY A 112 -4.46 1.16 13.01
N ASP A 113 -5.33 2.18 13.03
CA ASP A 113 -5.66 3.05 11.88
C ASP A 113 -4.75 4.28 11.77
#